data_AF-A0A4U1G1C4-F1
#
_entry.id   AF-A0A4U1G1C4-F1
#
_cell.length_a   1.000
_cell.length_b   1.000
_cell.length_c   1.000
_cell.angle_alpha   90.00
_cell.angle_beta   90.00
_cell.angle_gamma   90.00
#
_symmetry.space_group_name_H-M   'P 1'
#
loop_
_entity.id
_entity.type
_entity.pdbx_description
1 polymer ?
#
loop_
_entity_poly.entity_id
_entity_poly.type
_entity_poly.pdbx_seq_one_letter_code
_entity_poly.pdbx_strand_id
1 'polypeptide(L)'
;MKESLRYKICLSLVWVQLALIPIVYLMMWAVDGTPYIWRWNLLAWAILTGYLIGFIALPLSRGLDKPKLLKWWLRIDFVATILLFIPFYFTFMASKANFVSERGKYVLFTTGGGMAMPALRFGKSDGLFIKELYNSDAAAFDICTEVWIVNEDYGYSSLKIWNDHYKSIHVFPIDSSTYRQHNNIIDKQIDSIFHANIIGYDKMKFVMPDDFSTIEYCDSTSIEYHSPDFIQLADIKYWSYKTGNFLDSVLITLSVSKNDILPITAQDTLLVERVETERQIKLPKDSVPWMSPTEAHRFINDLKRRYGL
;
A
#
# COMPACT_ATOMS: atom_id res chain seq x y z
N MET A 1 -26.39 44.22 16.66
CA MET A 1 -25.46 44.00 17.80
C MET A 1 -24.20 43.27 17.31
N LYS A 2 -23.23 44.00 16.75
CA LYS A 2 -21.94 43.43 16.26
C LYS A 2 -21.01 43.00 17.41
N GLU A 3 -21.33 43.38 18.65
CA GLU A 3 -20.49 43.10 19.82
C GLU A 3 -20.91 41.88 20.64
N SER A 4 -22.03 41.22 20.28
CA SER A 4 -22.48 40.06 21.05
C SER A 4 -21.45 38.93 20.99
N LEU A 5 -21.23 38.25 22.11
CA LEU A 5 -20.32 37.11 22.18
C LEU A 5 -20.66 36.05 21.12
N ARG A 6 -21.95 35.79 20.91
CA ARG A 6 -22.46 34.88 19.87
C ARG A 6 -22.07 35.31 18.45
N TYR A 7 -22.10 36.61 18.16
CA TYR A 7 -21.65 37.13 16.87
C TYR A 7 -20.15 36.96 16.66
N LYS A 8 -19.34 37.24 17.70
CA LYS A 8 -17.88 37.03 17.67
C LYS A 8 -17.53 35.55 17.46
N ILE A 9 -18.21 34.64 18.15
CA ILE A 9 -18.03 33.19 17.96
C ILE A 9 -18.40 32.78 16.54
N CYS A 10 -19.57 33.20 16.05
CA CYS A 10 -20.01 32.88 14.68
C CYS A 10 -19.02 33.37 13.62
N LEU A 11 -18.50 34.60 13.77
CA LEU A 11 -17.51 35.15 12.87
C LEU A 11 -16.18 34.40 12.96
N SER A 12 -15.75 34.02 14.16
CA SER A 12 -14.54 33.22 14.38
C SER A 12 -14.64 31.86 13.72
N LEU A 13 -15.79 31.16 13.83
CA LEU A 13 -16.02 29.88 13.16
C LEU A 13 -15.85 29.98 11.64
N VAL A 14 -16.42 31.02 11.03
CA VAL A 14 -16.28 31.26 9.58
C VAL A 14 -14.82 31.50 9.19
N TRP A 15 -14.07 32.28 9.98
CA TRP A 15 -12.66 32.50 9.71
C TRP A 15 -11.81 31.25 9.88
N VAL A 16 -12.07 30.43 10.91
CA VAL A 16 -11.40 29.14 11.10
C VAL A 16 -11.65 28.22 9.91
N GLN A 17 -12.89 28.14 9.45
CA GLN A 17 -13.25 27.31 8.29
C GLN A 17 -12.57 27.79 6.99
N LEU A 18 -12.52 29.11 6.77
CA LEU A 18 -11.78 29.69 5.65
C LEU A 18 -10.28 29.40 5.73
N ALA A 19 -9.70 29.42 6.94
CA ALA A 19 -8.30 29.09 7.17
C ALA A 19 -8.01 27.59 6.99
N LEU A 20 -8.97 26.71 7.27
CA LEU A 20 -8.83 25.26 7.08
C LEU A 20 -8.67 24.87 5.61
N ILE A 21 -9.28 25.59 4.67
CA ILE A 21 -9.20 25.29 3.23
C ILE A 21 -7.74 25.25 2.73
N PRO A 22 -6.92 26.33 2.86
CA PRO A 22 -5.53 26.29 2.43
C PRO A 22 -4.68 25.32 3.27
N ILE A 23 -4.98 25.12 4.55
CA ILE A 23 -4.28 24.14 5.39
C ILE A 23 -4.47 22.73 4.84
N VAL A 24 -5.72 22.32 4.59
CA VAL A 24 -6.05 21.00 4.03
C VAL A 24 -5.38 20.82 2.67
N TYR A 25 -5.42 21.84 1.81
CA TYR A 25 -4.76 21.80 0.50
C TYR A 25 -3.25 21.56 0.63
N LEU A 26 -2.57 22.31 1.50
CA LEU A 26 -1.15 22.13 1.77
C LEU A 26 -0.85 20.75 2.37
N MET A 27 -1.72 20.25 3.24
CA MET A 27 -1.58 18.93 3.84
C MET A 27 -1.71 17.80 2.81
N MET A 28 -2.63 17.93 1.85
CA MET A 28 -2.75 16.97 0.74
C MET A 28 -1.51 17.02 -0.12
N TRP A 29 -1.08 18.22 -0.53
CA TRP A 29 0.09 18.42 -1.38
C TRP A 29 1.38 17.89 -0.75
N ALA A 30 1.54 18.01 0.57
CA ALA A 30 2.74 17.55 1.28
C ALA A 30 2.96 16.03 1.24
N VAL A 31 1.90 15.25 1.00
CA VAL A 31 1.97 13.78 0.93
C VAL A 31 1.69 13.23 -0.46
N ASP A 32 1.27 14.08 -1.39
CA ASP A 32 0.86 13.67 -2.74
C ASP A 32 2.02 13.01 -3.51
N GLY A 33 1.75 11.83 -4.07
CA GLY A 33 2.76 11.01 -4.76
C GLY A 33 3.88 10.44 -3.87
N THR A 34 3.80 10.60 -2.54
CA THR A 34 4.79 10.08 -1.60
C THR A 34 4.27 8.83 -0.86
N PRO A 35 5.14 7.94 -0.36
CA PRO A 35 4.72 6.81 0.47
C PRO A 35 4.41 7.24 1.91
N TYR A 36 4.08 8.50 2.17
CA TYR A 36 3.80 9.01 3.51
C TYR A 36 2.30 9.21 3.71
N ILE A 37 1.83 8.85 4.91
CA ILE A 37 0.49 9.17 5.37
C ILE A 37 0.54 10.02 6.63
N TRP A 38 -0.53 10.79 6.87
CA TRP A 38 -0.66 11.58 8.09
C TRP A 38 -0.92 10.68 9.30
N ARG A 39 -0.03 10.73 10.29
CA ARG A 39 -0.23 10.05 11.57
C ARG A 39 -1.49 10.59 12.25
N TRP A 40 -2.17 9.72 13.00
CA TRP A 40 -3.44 10.02 13.68
C TRP A 40 -4.58 10.46 12.76
N ASN A 41 -4.47 10.24 11.44
CA ASN A 41 -5.44 10.69 10.45
C ASN A 41 -5.62 12.23 10.47
N LEU A 42 -4.53 13.00 10.66
CA LEU A 42 -4.58 14.46 10.84
C LEU A 42 -5.34 15.19 9.72
N LEU A 43 -5.06 14.85 8.45
CA LEU A 43 -5.77 15.41 7.29
C LEU A 43 -7.28 15.16 7.38
N ALA A 44 -7.63 13.93 7.77
CA ALA A 44 -9.00 13.50 7.92
C ALA A 44 -9.73 14.31 9.01
N TRP A 45 -9.07 14.55 10.16
CA TRP A 45 -9.60 15.40 11.24
C TRP A 45 -9.74 16.86 10.84
N ALA A 46 -8.80 17.41 10.08
CA ALA A 46 -8.87 18.78 9.59
C ALA A 46 -10.11 18.99 8.68
N ILE A 47 -10.36 18.05 7.77
CA ILE A 47 -11.53 18.09 6.88
C ILE A 47 -12.83 17.90 7.68
N LEU A 48 -12.89 16.90 8.58
CA LEU A 48 -14.06 16.65 9.44
C LEU A 48 -14.41 17.88 10.29
N THR A 49 -13.40 18.57 10.83
CA THR A 49 -13.59 19.82 11.58
C THR A 49 -14.24 20.89 10.70
N GLY A 50 -13.83 21.02 9.45
CA GLY A 50 -14.45 21.93 8.48
C GLY A 50 -15.95 21.65 8.29
N TYR A 51 -16.32 20.38 8.11
CA TYR A 51 -17.73 19.98 7.98
C TYR A 51 -18.53 20.24 9.26
N LEU A 52 -17.97 19.93 10.44
CA LEU A 52 -18.63 20.20 11.72
C LEU A 52 -18.92 21.69 11.89
N ILE A 53 -17.96 22.56 11.52
CA ILE A 53 -18.15 24.01 11.54
C ILE A 53 -19.31 24.42 10.62
N GLY A 54 -19.35 23.89 9.39
CA GLY A 54 -20.42 24.23 8.44
C GLY A 54 -21.82 23.82 8.92
N PHE A 55 -21.95 22.70 9.65
CA PHE A 55 -23.21 22.30 10.26
C PHE A 55 -23.66 23.23 11.40
N ILE A 56 -22.74 23.70 12.24
CA ILE A 56 -23.09 24.48 13.45
C ILE A 56 -23.15 25.99 13.20
N ALA A 57 -22.41 26.51 12.22
CA ALA A 57 -22.26 27.96 12.00
C ALA A 57 -23.60 28.62 11.65
N LEU A 58 -24.39 28.02 10.76
CA LEU A 58 -25.70 28.58 10.37
C LEU A 58 -26.72 28.58 11.53
N PRO A 59 -26.97 27.47 12.26
CA PRO A 59 -27.82 27.45 13.45
C PRO A 59 -27.40 28.46 14.51
N LEU A 60 -26.09 28.54 14.83
CA LEU A 60 -25.56 29.45 15.83
C LEU A 60 -25.76 30.92 15.45
N SER A 61 -25.81 31.19 14.15
CA SER A 61 -25.98 32.54 13.63
C SER A 61 -27.43 33.05 13.65
N ARG A 62 -28.43 32.22 13.98
CA ARG A 62 -29.86 32.60 13.92
C ARG A 62 -30.16 33.76 14.89
N GLY A 63 -31.01 34.69 14.45
CA GLY A 63 -31.38 35.88 15.24
C GLY A 63 -30.29 36.95 15.35
N LEU A 64 -29.10 36.74 14.78
CA LEU A 64 -28.06 37.77 14.73
C LEU A 64 -28.29 38.75 13.58
N ASP A 65 -28.07 40.03 13.86
CA ASP A 65 -27.98 41.06 12.84
C ASP A 65 -26.62 40.96 12.11
N LYS A 66 -26.67 40.56 10.84
CA LYS A 66 -25.51 40.11 10.04
C LYS A 66 -25.46 40.87 8.70
N PRO A 67 -24.26 41.24 8.21
CA PRO A 67 -24.11 41.83 6.88
C PRO A 67 -24.55 40.85 5.79
N LYS A 68 -24.94 41.38 4.62
CA LYS A 68 -25.45 40.57 3.49
C LYS A 68 -24.49 39.44 3.09
N LEU A 69 -23.19 39.72 3.04
CA LEU A 69 -22.16 38.74 2.68
C LEU A 69 -22.11 37.57 3.66
N LEU A 70 -22.08 37.83 4.97
CA LEU A 70 -22.06 36.78 5.99
C LEU A 70 -23.34 35.92 5.96
N LYS A 71 -24.50 36.53 5.69
CA LYS A 71 -25.76 35.78 5.53
C LYS A 71 -25.70 34.82 4.34
N TRP A 72 -25.13 35.26 3.22
CA TRP A 72 -24.96 34.44 2.02
C TRP A 72 -23.96 33.31 2.23
N TRP A 73 -22.79 33.64 2.79
CA TRP A 73 -21.75 32.64 3.10
C TRP A 73 -22.29 31.49 3.95
N LEU A 74 -22.93 31.81 5.09
CA LEU A 74 -23.47 30.79 6.00
C LEU A 74 -24.53 29.89 5.35
N ARG A 75 -25.27 30.38 4.35
CA ARG A 75 -26.26 29.58 3.62
C ARG A 75 -25.59 28.66 2.60
N ILE A 76 -24.67 29.22 1.80
CA ILE A 76 -23.90 28.46 0.80
C ILE A 76 -23.12 27.36 1.50
N ASP A 77 -22.40 27.71 2.56
CA ASP A 77 -21.56 26.81 3.33
C ASP A 77 -22.35 25.66 3.96
N PHE A 78 -23.51 25.95 4.57
CA PHE A 78 -24.39 24.92 5.12
C PHE A 78 -24.92 23.96 4.05
N VAL A 79 -25.34 24.49 2.89
CA VAL A 79 -25.81 23.67 1.76
C VAL A 79 -24.67 22.81 1.20
N ALA A 80 -23.49 23.40 0.99
CA ALA A 80 -22.31 22.70 0.51
C ALA A 80 -21.88 21.60 1.50
N THR A 81 -21.90 21.90 2.79
CA THR A 81 -21.62 20.95 3.87
C THR A 81 -22.57 19.75 3.78
N ILE A 82 -23.88 19.96 3.68
CA ILE A 82 -24.85 18.85 3.55
C ILE A 82 -24.58 18.02 2.29
N LEU A 83 -24.41 18.67 1.14
CA LEU A 83 -24.23 17.99 -0.14
C LEU A 83 -22.94 17.19 -0.20
N LEU A 84 -21.86 17.72 0.38
CA LEU A 84 -20.54 17.11 0.30
C LEU A 84 -20.22 16.19 1.49
N PHE A 85 -20.92 16.31 2.61
CA PHE A 85 -20.65 15.47 3.79
C PHE A 85 -20.94 14.00 3.53
N ILE A 86 -22.01 13.66 2.81
CA ILE A 86 -22.33 12.25 2.52
C ILE A 86 -21.25 11.63 1.62
N PRO A 87 -20.91 12.20 0.44
CA PRO A 87 -19.79 11.70 -0.35
C PRO A 87 -18.48 11.65 0.44
N PHE A 88 -18.18 12.69 1.21
CA PHE A 88 -17.00 12.73 2.06
C PHE A 88 -16.99 11.62 3.10
N TYR A 89 -18.08 11.36 3.81
CA TYR A 89 -18.14 10.34 4.84
C TYR A 89 -17.81 8.95 4.28
N PHE A 90 -18.32 8.64 3.08
CA PHE A 90 -18.04 7.39 2.40
C PHE A 90 -16.61 7.30 1.87
N THR A 91 -16.04 8.38 1.33
CA THR A 91 -14.63 8.40 0.89
C THR A 91 -13.65 8.46 2.07
N PHE A 92 -14.03 9.11 3.17
CA PHE A 92 -13.29 9.23 4.42
C PHE A 92 -13.13 7.90 5.11
N MET A 93 -14.22 7.14 5.27
CA MET A 93 -14.15 5.81 5.89
C MET A 93 -13.27 4.85 5.09
N ALA A 94 -13.18 5.04 3.77
CA ALA A 94 -12.30 4.27 2.90
C ALA A 94 -10.83 4.74 2.91
N SER A 95 -10.54 6.01 3.22
CA SER A 95 -9.18 6.57 3.16
C SER A 95 -8.49 6.68 4.53
N LYS A 96 -9.24 6.52 5.62
CA LYS A 96 -8.73 6.55 6.98
C LYS A 96 -7.82 5.33 7.24
N ALA A 97 -6.66 5.59 7.85
CA ALA A 97 -5.82 4.53 8.41
C ALA A 97 -6.45 4.02 9.72
N ASN A 98 -6.80 2.74 9.74
CA ASN A 98 -7.26 2.03 10.93
C ASN A 98 -6.10 1.23 11.51
N PHE A 99 -5.58 1.69 12.65
CA PHE A 99 -4.44 1.08 13.32
C PHE A 99 -4.82 -0.28 13.90
N VAL A 100 -4.10 -1.33 13.47
CA VAL A 100 -4.29 -2.70 13.93
C VAL A 100 -3.35 -3.01 15.09
N SER A 101 -2.07 -2.66 14.95
CA SER A 101 -1.04 -2.96 15.95
C SER A 101 0.12 -1.97 15.85
N GLU A 102 0.73 -1.63 16.98
CA GLU A 102 1.92 -0.76 17.07
C GLU A 102 3.00 -1.49 17.89
N ARG A 103 4.24 -1.50 17.38
CA ARG A 103 5.43 -1.98 18.10
C ARG A 103 6.55 -0.98 17.96
N GLY A 104 6.82 -0.24 19.04
CA GLY A 104 7.80 0.83 19.03
C GLY A 104 7.48 1.87 17.96
N LYS A 105 8.39 2.06 17.00
CA LYS A 105 8.21 3.00 15.89
C LYS A 105 7.50 2.41 14.67
N TYR A 106 7.10 1.14 14.69
CA TYR A 106 6.46 0.47 13.55
C TYR A 106 4.97 0.26 13.81
N VAL A 107 4.18 0.43 12.75
CA VAL A 107 2.73 0.44 12.82
C VAL A 107 2.17 -0.42 11.69
N LEU A 108 1.30 -1.36 12.06
CA LEU A 108 0.46 -2.11 11.13
C LEU A 108 -0.93 -1.47 11.12
N PHE A 109 -1.42 -1.12 9.94
CA PHE A 109 -2.70 -0.46 9.78
C PHE A 109 -3.38 -0.91 8.50
N THR A 110 -4.70 -0.81 8.45
CA THR A 110 -5.46 -1.02 7.23
C THR A 110 -5.91 0.32 6.66
N THR A 111 -5.84 0.43 5.34
CA THR A 111 -6.51 1.47 4.56
C THR A 111 -7.57 0.80 3.70
N GLY A 112 -8.48 1.57 3.09
CA GLY A 112 -9.62 0.99 2.39
C GLY A 112 -10.79 0.60 3.31
N GLY A 113 -11.87 0.11 2.71
CA GLY A 113 -13.15 -0.22 3.36
C GLY A 113 -14.35 0.42 2.66
N GLY A 114 -15.58 0.02 3.04
CA GLY A 114 -16.87 0.58 2.58
C GLY A 114 -17.16 0.51 1.08
N MET A 115 -16.36 1.22 0.27
CA MET A 115 -16.38 1.23 -1.20
C MET A 115 -15.00 1.03 -1.84
N ALA A 116 -13.92 0.95 -1.05
CA ALA A 116 -12.57 0.67 -1.53
C ALA A 116 -12.11 -0.70 -1.03
N MET A 117 -11.33 -1.40 -1.85
CA MET A 117 -10.71 -2.67 -1.46
C MET A 117 -9.86 -2.44 -0.20
N PRO A 118 -10.12 -3.15 0.92
CA PRO A 118 -9.30 -3.04 2.11
C PRO A 118 -7.89 -3.52 1.79
N ALA A 119 -6.91 -2.80 2.28
CA ALA A 119 -5.52 -3.04 1.98
C ALA A 119 -4.70 -2.92 3.26
N LEU A 120 -3.88 -3.95 3.51
CA LEU A 120 -3.01 -4.00 4.66
C LEU A 120 -1.74 -3.20 4.36
N ARG A 121 -1.35 -2.37 5.32
CA ARG A 121 -0.18 -1.51 5.22
C ARG A 121 0.69 -1.69 6.45
N PHE A 122 1.98 -1.66 6.22
CA PHE A 122 2.98 -1.66 7.27
C PHE A 122 3.89 -0.45 7.06
N GLY A 123 4.10 0.32 8.12
CA GLY A 123 4.88 1.54 8.04
C GLY A 123 5.69 1.83 9.29
N LYS A 124 6.62 2.77 9.14
CA LYS A 124 7.44 3.31 10.22
C LYS A 124 6.97 4.72 10.53
N SER A 125 6.60 4.95 11.78
CA SER A 125 6.28 6.27 12.29
C SER A 125 7.53 7.17 12.26
N ASP A 126 7.37 8.36 11.70
CA ASP A 126 8.39 9.39 11.60
C ASP A 126 7.74 10.76 11.89
N GLY A 127 7.72 11.12 13.18
CA GLY A 127 7.06 12.33 13.66
C GLY A 127 5.56 12.36 13.32
N LEU A 128 5.17 13.32 12.49
CA LEU A 128 3.79 13.56 12.02
C LEU A 128 3.36 12.60 10.90
N PHE A 129 4.31 11.84 10.35
CA PHE A 129 4.05 10.96 9.21
C PHE A 129 4.23 9.50 9.60
N ILE A 130 3.68 8.62 8.77
CA ILE A 130 4.04 7.22 8.72
C ILE A 130 4.56 6.96 7.31
N LYS A 131 5.82 6.52 7.20
CA LYS A 131 6.40 6.06 5.95
C LYS A 131 5.95 4.63 5.70
N GLU A 132 5.21 4.39 4.63
CA GLU A 132 4.84 3.06 4.19
C GLU A 132 6.10 2.29 3.76
N LEU A 133 6.23 1.07 4.25
CA LEU A 133 7.34 0.15 3.96
C LEU A 133 6.85 -1.09 3.21
N TYR A 134 5.61 -1.48 3.44
CA TYR A 134 5.00 -2.62 2.77
C TYR A 134 3.49 -2.41 2.58
N ASN A 135 3.00 -2.91 1.45
CA ASN A 135 1.63 -2.85 1.00
C ASN A 135 1.20 -4.24 0.53
N SER A 136 0.04 -4.69 1.02
CA SER A 136 -0.70 -5.82 0.47
C SER A 136 -2.15 -5.43 0.24
N ASP A 137 -2.68 -5.75 -0.94
CA ASP A 137 -4.12 -5.65 -1.20
C ASP A 137 -4.90 -6.87 -0.67
N ALA A 138 -4.19 -7.83 -0.05
CA ALA A 138 -4.81 -8.94 0.64
C ALA A 138 -5.20 -8.52 2.08
N ALA A 139 -6.43 -8.09 2.30
CA ALA A 139 -6.96 -7.95 3.66
C ALA A 139 -8.39 -8.48 3.76
N ALA A 140 -8.53 -9.61 4.44
CA ALA A 140 -9.74 -9.92 5.21
C ALA A 140 -9.58 -9.38 6.64
N PHE A 141 -10.71 -9.11 7.27
CA PHE A 141 -10.86 -8.49 8.58
C PHE A 141 -10.51 -9.42 9.75
N ASP A 142 -9.25 -9.82 9.92
CA ASP A 142 -8.70 -10.24 11.23
C ASP A 142 -7.18 -10.49 11.11
N ILE A 143 -6.35 -9.67 11.77
CA ILE A 143 -4.90 -9.88 11.81
C ILE A 143 -4.46 -9.81 13.26
N CYS A 144 -4.10 -10.96 13.83
CA CYS A 144 -3.59 -11.04 15.18
C CYS A 144 -2.25 -10.28 15.32
N THR A 145 -2.03 -9.66 16.48
CA THR A 145 -0.86 -8.84 16.76
C THR A 145 0.45 -9.63 16.76
N GLU A 146 0.42 -10.94 17.02
CA GLU A 146 1.60 -11.83 17.09
C GLU A 146 2.16 -12.22 15.72
N VAL A 147 1.51 -11.82 14.64
CA VAL A 147 1.71 -12.41 13.30
C VAL A 147 2.76 -11.64 12.48
N TRP A 148 3.36 -10.59 13.04
CA TRP A 148 4.48 -9.87 12.43
C TRP A 148 5.66 -9.68 13.39
N ILE A 149 6.87 -9.60 12.83
CA ILE A 149 8.11 -9.35 13.56
C ILE A 149 8.93 -8.30 12.83
N VAL A 150 9.66 -7.49 13.60
CA VAL A 150 10.63 -6.54 13.07
C VAL A 150 11.98 -6.87 13.67
N ASN A 151 12.97 -7.01 12.79
CA ASN A 151 14.36 -7.16 13.19
C ASN A 151 15.15 -5.96 12.65
N GLU A 152 15.41 -5.00 13.53
CA GLU A 152 16.18 -3.80 13.17
C GLU A 152 17.65 -4.13 12.91
N ASP A 153 18.22 -5.10 13.63
CA ASP A 153 19.64 -5.48 13.51
C ASP A 153 19.99 -5.97 12.11
N TYR A 154 19.09 -6.74 11.50
CA TYR A 154 19.24 -7.27 10.14
C TYR A 154 18.42 -6.50 9.10
N GLY A 155 17.67 -5.46 9.49
CA GLY A 155 16.95 -4.58 8.57
C GLY A 155 15.76 -5.22 7.84
N TYR A 156 15.12 -6.25 8.41
CA TYR A 156 13.95 -6.92 7.79
C TYR A 156 12.72 -6.98 8.70
N SER A 157 11.57 -7.19 8.06
CA SER A 157 10.32 -7.55 8.73
C SER A 157 9.74 -8.79 8.07
N SER A 158 9.06 -9.61 8.88
CA SER A 158 8.23 -10.70 8.39
C SER A 158 6.81 -10.52 8.89
N LEU A 159 5.86 -10.69 7.99
CA LEU A 159 4.44 -10.56 8.22
C LEU A 159 3.79 -11.85 7.73
N LYS A 160 3.10 -12.56 8.61
CA LYS A 160 2.16 -13.58 8.18
C LYS A 160 0.75 -12.99 8.21
N ILE A 161 -0.10 -13.47 7.33
CA ILE A 161 -1.50 -13.11 7.27
C ILE A 161 -2.23 -14.44 7.30
N TRP A 162 -3.16 -14.59 8.24
CA TRP A 162 -3.96 -15.79 8.34
C TRP A 162 -5.40 -15.36 8.53
N ASN A 163 -6.26 -15.70 7.57
CA ASN A 163 -7.70 -15.66 7.73
C ASN A 163 -8.29 -17.01 7.29
N ASP A 164 -9.60 -17.19 7.47
CA ASP A 164 -10.27 -18.47 7.23
C ASP A 164 -10.12 -19.01 5.79
N HIS A 165 -9.80 -18.14 4.83
CA HIS A 165 -9.77 -18.47 3.40
C HIS A 165 -8.42 -18.18 2.73
N TYR A 166 -7.47 -17.59 3.46
CA TYR A 166 -6.23 -17.08 2.90
C TYR A 166 -5.13 -16.98 3.95
N LYS A 167 -4.01 -17.61 3.64
CA LYS A 167 -2.80 -17.67 4.44
C LYS A 167 -1.65 -17.19 3.57
N SER A 168 -0.93 -16.19 4.06
CA SER A 168 0.27 -15.73 3.38
C SER A 168 1.42 -15.38 4.30
N ILE A 169 2.64 -15.44 3.76
CA ILE A 169 3.86 -15.00 4.42
C ILE A 169 4.56 -13.98 3.54
N HIS A 170 5.00 -12.90 4.13
CA HIS A 170 5.75 -11.83 3.47
C HIS A 170 7.02 -11.55 4.25
N VAL A 171 8.15 -11.48 3.55
CA VAL A 171 9.44 -11.04 4.10
C VAL A 171 9.97 -9.92 3.23
N PHE A 172 10.24 -8.78 3.84
CA PHE A 172 10.58 -7.55 3.13
C PHE A 172 11.54 -6.66 3.94
N PRO A 173 12.32 -5.79 3.26
CA PRO A 173 13.22 -4.86 3.93
C PRO A 173 12.47 -3.78 4.69
N ILE A 174 12.95 -3.44 5.90
CA ILE A 174 12.57 -2.21 6.61
C ILE A 174 13.63 -1.11 6.45
N ASP A 175 14.86 -1.50 6.15
CA ASP A 175 15.97 -0.63 5.81
C ASP A 175 16.79 -1.30 4.70
N SER A 176 16.72 -0.78 3.48
CA SER A 176 17.34 -1.40 2.31
C SER A 176 18.86 -1.57 2.48
N SER A 177 19.53 -0.64 3.16
CA SER A 177 20.99 -0.70 3.32
C SER A 177 21.41 -1.81 4.28
N THR A 178 20.76 -1.89 5.43
CA THR A 178 21.00 -2.89 6.46
C THR A 178 20.59 -4.27 5.99
N TYR A 179 19.46 -4.36 5.27
CA TYR A 179 18.97 -5.58 4.65
C TYR A 179 19.99 -6.15 3.66
N ARG A 180 20.53 -5.30 2.76
CA ARG A 180 21.54 -5.74 1.79
C ARG A 180 22.87 -6.11 2.44
N GLN A 181 23.30 -5.38 3.47
CA GLN A 181 24.53 -5.67 4.19
C GLN A 181 24.52 -7.06 4.86
N HIS A 182 23.34 -7.54 5.26
CA HIS A 182 23.17 -8.83 5.92
C HIS A 182 22.59 -9.92 4.99
N ASN A 183 22.78 -9.80 3.68
CA ASN A 183 22.19 -10.71 2.67
C ASN A 183 22.35 -12.20 3.02
N ASN A 184 23.55 -12.64 3.41
CA ASN A 184 23.84 -14.03 3.73
C ASN A 184 23.01 -14.58 4.90
N ILE A 185 22.64 -13.74 5.87
CA ILE A 185 21.80 -14.13 7.01
C ILE A 185 20.34 -14.17 6.57
N ILE A 186 19.93 -13.16 5.81
CA ILE A 186 18.57 -13.01 5.30
C ILE A 186 18.20 -14.13 4.33
N ASP A 187 19.08 -14.50 3.40
CA ASP A 187 18.84 -15.59 2.45
C ASP A 187 18.57 -16.91 3.21
N LYS A 188 19.41 -17.22 4.20
CA LYS A 188 19.21 -18.40 5.06
C LYS A 188 17.89 -18.33 5.82
N GLN A 189 17.51 -17.14 6.29
CA GLN A 189 16.26 -16.93 7.00
C GLN A 189 15.05 -17.09 6.08
N ILE A 190 15.12 -16.57 4.86
CA ILE A 190 14.11 -16.69 3.82
C ILE A 190 13.90 -18.16 3.45
N ASP A 191 14.98 -18.87 3.13
CA ASP A 191 14.94 -20.30 2.81
C ASP A 191 14.42 -21.12 4.01
N SER A 192 14.85 -20.79 5.23
CA SER A 192 14.35 -21.45 6.44
C SER A 192 12.85 -21.22 6.65
N ILE A 193 12.35 -20.01 6.42
CA ILE A 193 10.92 -19.70 6.51
C ILE A 193 10.17 -20.46 5.42
N PHE A 194 10.70 -20.50 4.20
CA PHE A 194 10.11 -21.25 3.11
C PHE A 194 9.99 -22.75 3.44
N HIS A 195 11.09 -23.40 3.84
CA HIS A 195 11.10 -24.83 4.14
C HIS A 195 10.22 -25.20 5.34
N ALA A 196 10.07 -24.30 6.31
CA ALA A 196 9.16 -24.51 7.44
C ALA A 196 7.67 -24.38 7.07
N ASN A 197 7.34 -23.81 5.90
CA ASN A 197 5.97 -23.46 5.50
C ASN A 197 5.61 -23.92 4.07
N ILE A 198 6.23 -25.01 3.59
CA ILE A 198 6.03 -25.55 2.23
C ILE A 198 4.56 -25.86 1.93
N ILE A 199 3.79 -26.26 2.93
CA ILE A 199 2.40 -26.71 2.78
C ILE A 199 1.47 -25.80 3.59
N GLY A 200 0.34 -25.43 2.98
CA GLY A 200 -0.77 -24.78 3.67
C GLY A 200 -0.72 -23.26 3.71
N TYR A 201 0.07 -22.64 2.84
CA TYR A 201 0.00 -21.21 2.55
C TYR A 201 -0.42 -20.99 1.10
N ASP A 202 -1.34 -20.05 0.91
CA ASP A 202 -1.86 -19.71 -0.40
C ASP A 202 -0.89 -18.79 -1.15
N LYS A 203 -0.17 -17.94 -0.40
CA LYS A 203 0.82 -17.02 -0.99
C LYS A 203 2.06 -16.84 -0.13
N MET A 204 3.24 -16.87 -0.72
CA MET A 204 4.48 -16.52 -0.01
C MET A 204 5.29 -15.53 -0.84
N LYS A 205 5.68 -14.40 -0.26
CA LYS A 205 6.37 -13.31 -0.96
C LYS A 205 7.68 -12.99 -0.23
N PHE A 206 8.78 -13.05 -0.95
CA PHE A 206 10.12 -12.84 -0.41
C PHE A 206 10.86 -11.82 -1.25
N VAL A 207 11.29 -10.72 -0.63
CA VAL A 207 12.15 -9.72 -1.28
C VAL A 207 13.61 -10.14 -1.12
N MET A 208 14.32 -10.34 -2.22
CA MET A 208 15.72 -10.78 -2.21
C MET A 208 16.64 -9.63 -1.81
N PRO A 209 17.64 -9.85 -0.93
CA PRO A 209 18.50 -8.78 -0.42
C PRO A 209 19.50 -8.22 -1.44
N ASP A 210 19.85 -8.98 -2.48
CA ASP A 210 20.88 -8.60 -3.44
C ASP A 210 20.45 -7.49 -4.40
N ASP A 211 19.25 -7.61 -4.94
CA ASP A 211 18.69 -6.76 -5.99
C ASP A 211 17.30 -6.20 -5.66
N PHE A 212 16.72 -6.55 -4.51
CA PHE A 212 15.35 -6.21 -4.10
C PHE A 212 14.27 -6.75 -5.05
N SER A 213 14.60 -7.73 -5.90
CA SER A 213 13.59 -8.48 -6.65
C SER A 213 12.70 -9.28 -5.71
N THR A 214 11.49 -9.60 -6.14
CA THR A 214 10.56 -10.36 -5.32
C THR A 214 10.32 -11.74 -5.94
N ILE A 215 10.47 -12.77 -5.13
CA ILE A 215 10.01 -14.13 -5.45
C ILE A 215 8.65 -14.34 -4.78
N GLU A 216 7.66 -14.71 -5.56
CA GLU A 216 6.30 -14.94 -5.12
C GLU A 216 5.86 -16.36 -5.45
N TYR A 217 5.26 -17.04 -4.48
CA TYR A 217 4.75 -18.40 -4.60
C TYR A 217 3.23 -18.36 -4.49
N CYS A 218 2.53 -18.99 -5.43
CA CYS A 218 1.06 -19.00 -5.50
C CYS A 218 0.54 -20.45 -5.41
N ASP A 219 -0.08 -20.83 -4.30
CA ASP A 219 -0.80 -22.10 -4.08
C ASP A 219 -0.03 -23.37 -4.48
N SER A 220 1.30 -23.38 -4.41
CA SER A 220 2.16 -24.47 -4.94
C SER A 220 2.01 -24.73 -6.45
N THR A 221 1.42 -23.80 -7.19
CA THR A 221 1.14 -23.91 -8.63
C THR A 221 2.13 -23.15 -9.50
N SER A 222 2.64 -22.03 -9.01
CA SER A 222 3.61 -21.20 -9.73
C SER A 222 4.61 -20.50 -8.81
N ILE A 223 5.76 -20.16 -9.40
CA ILE A 223 6.75 -19.26 -8.84
C ILE A 223 6.87 -18.06 -9.77
N GLU A 224 6.59 -16.87 -9.27
CA GLU A 224 6.70 -15.62 -10.00
C GLU A 224 7.92 -14.84 -9.53
N TYR A 225 8.57 -14.17 -10.48
CA TYR A 225 9.65 -13.23 -10.21
C TYR A 225 9.22 -11.84 -10.67
N HIS A 226 9.35 -10.89 -9.75
CA HIS A 226 9.06 -9.49 -9.99
C HIS A 226 10.33 -8.66 -9.81
N SER A 227 10.53 -7.66 -10.67
CA SER A 227 11.56 -6.65 -10.47
C SER A 227 11.26 -5.81 -9.21
N PRO A 228 12.22 -4.98 -8.74
CA PRO A 228 11.98 -4.05 -7.63
C PRO A 228 10.80 -3.10 -7.88
N ASP A 229 10.54 -2.75 -9.14
CA ASP A 229 9.41 -1.93 -9.57
C ASP A 229 8.10 -2.73 -9.71
N PHE A 230 8.05 -3.95 -9.18
CA PHE A 230 6.92 -4.88 -9.24
C PHE A 230 6.45 -5.23 -10.66
N ILE A 231 7.34 -5.17 -11.63
CA ILE A 231 7.07 -5.68 -12.98
C ILE A 231 7.34 -7.18 -12.96
N GLN A 232 6.34 -7.99 -13.30
CA GLN A 232 6.53 -9.43 -13.46
C GLN A 232 7.48 -9.68 -14.64
N LEU A 233 8.65 -10.27 -14.35
CA LEU A 233 9.66 -10.58 -15.37
C LEU A 233 9.76 -12.06 -15.66
N ALA A 234 9.33 -12.93 -14.73
CA ALA A 234 9.25 -14.35 -14.99
C ALA A 234 8.11 -15.03 -14.24
N ASP A 235 7.63 -16.12 -14.81
CA ASP A 235 6.62 -17.00 -14.22
C ASP A 235 6.97 -18.46 -14.54
N ILE A 236 7.09 -19.29 -13.51
CA ILE A 236 7.37 -20.72 -13.60
C ILE A 236 6.11 -21.45 -13.18
N LYS A 237 5.38 -22.02 -14.13
CA LYS A 237 4.14 -22.76 -13.88
C LYS A 237 4.38 -24.26 -13.80
N TYR A 238 3.90 -24.85 -12.72
CA TYR A 238 3.93 -26.30 -12.46
C TYR A 238 2.57 -26.95 -12.65
N TRP A 239 1.48 -26.17 -12.66
CA TRP A 239 0.10 -26.62 -12.77
C TRP A 239 -0.63 -25.93 -13.93
N SER A 240 -1.56 -26.64 -14.58
CA SER A 240 -2.43 -26.06 -15.59
C SER A 240 -3.89 -26.09 -15.13
N TYR A 241 -4.46 -24.90 -14.95
CA TYR A 241 -5.87 -24.71 -14.62
C TYR A 241 -6.83 -25.22 -15.72
N LYS A 242 -6.37 -25.29 -16.98
CA LYS A 242 -7.17 -25.83 -18.10
C LYS A 242 -7.32 -27.35 -18.03
N THR A 243 -6.31 -28.03 -17.52
CA THR A 243 -6.26 -29.50 -17.48
C THR A 243 -6.51 -30.06 -16.08
N GLY A 244 -6.52 -29.21 -15.05
CA GLY A 244 -6.73 -29.62 -13.66
C GLY A 244 -5.66 -30.59 -13.15
N ASN A 245 -4.46 -30.54 -13.71
CA ASN A 245 -3.36 -31.45 -13.39
C ASN A 245 -2.01 -30.71 -13.39
N PHE A 246 -1.04 -31.26 -12.66
CA PHE A 246 0.36 -30.86 -12.78
C PHE A 246 0.82 -31.06 -14.22
N LEU A 247 1.59 -30.10 -14.73
CA LEU A 247 2.13 -30.19 -16.07
C LEU A 247 3.21 -31.28 -16.14
N ASP A 248 3.20 -32.08 -17.21
CA ASP A 248 4.30 -33.01 -17.56
C ASP A 248 5.60 -32.27 -17.94
N SER A 249 5.50 -30.94 -18.07
CA SER A 249 6.58 -30.03 -18.41
C SER A 249 6.39 -28.69 -17.70
N VAL A 250 7.42 -28.19 -17.04
CA VAL A 250 7.38 -26.84 -16.44
C VAL A 250 7.41 -25.81 -17.56
N LEU A 251 6.44 -24.89 -17.54
CA LEU A 251 6.38 -23.76 -18.45
C LEU A 251 6.98 -22.54 -17.78
N ILE A 252 8.03 -21.99 -18.38
CA ILE A 252 8.68 -20.76 -17.92
C ILE A 252 8.34 -19.67 -18.93
N THR A 253 7.67 -18.62 -18.48
CA THR A 253 7.45 -17.40 -19.26
C THR A 253 8.42 -16.34 -18.76
N LEU A 254 9.16 -15.71 -19.68
CA LEU A 254 10.02 -14.56 -19.42
C LEU A 254 9.44 -13.35 -20.14
N SER A 255 9.18 -12.27 -19.42
CA SER A 255 8.67 -11.01 -19.97
C SER A 255 9.82 -10.05 -20.20
N VAL A 256 9.95 -9.56 -21.43
CA VAL A 256 11.03 -8.65 -21.85
C VAL A 256 10.43 -7.28 -22.15
N SER A 257 10.86 -6.25 -21.41
CA SER A 257 10.52 -4.88 -21.76
C SER A 257 11.41 -4.41 -22.91
N LYS A 258 10.81 -4.01 -24.04
CA LYS A 258 11.57 -3.61 -25.24
C LYS A 258 12.20 -2.20 -25.13
N ASN A 259 11.89 -1.41 -24.10
CA ASN A 259 12.28 0.00 -23.99
C ASN A 259 12.97 0.32 -22.66
N ASP A 260 14.23 -0.07 -22.52
CA ASP A 260 15.15 0.49 -21.52
C ASP A 260 15.76 1.81 -22.01
N ILE A 261 15.00 2.90 -22.24
CA ILE A 261 15.51 4.28 -22.16
C ILE A 261 14.33 5.26 -21.95
N LEU A 262 14.17 5.79 -20.73
CA LEU A 262 14.17 7.23 -20.39
C LEU A 262 13.73 7.42 -18.92
N PRO A 263 14.38 8.33 -18.15
CA PRO A 263 13.95 8.64 -16.80
C PRO A 263 12.62 9.38 -16.85
N ILE A 264 11.65 8.90 -16.07
CA ILE A 264 10.33 9.51 -15.95
C ILE A 264 10.49 10.86 -15.24
N THR A 265 10.47 11.97 -15.97
CA THR A 265 10.15 13.29 -15.43
C THR A 265 8.64 13.45 -15.33
N ALA A 266 8.19 13.99 -14.20
CA ALA A 266 6.83 13.94 -13.66
C ALA A 266 5.74 14.75 -14.41
N GLN A 267 5.70 14.73 -15.75
CA GLN A 267 4.70 15.54 -16.48
C GLN A 267 4.00 14.90 -17.67
N ASP A 268 4.39 13.72 -18.14
CA ASP A 268 3.74 13.12 -19.31
C ASP A 268 2.90 11.90 -18.95
N THR A 269 1.61 12.14 -18.81
CA THR A 269 0.56 11.12 -18.78
C THR A 269 0.32 10.63 -20.22
N LEU A 270 1.28 9.91 -20.78
CA LEU A 270 1.08 9.15 -22.02
C LEU A 270 1.29 7.68 -21.69
N LEU A 271 0.24 6.90 -21.91
CA LEU A 271 0.28 5.44 -21.96
C LEU A 271 1.29 5.04 -23.04
N VAL A 272 2.56 4.91 -22.67
CA VAL A 272 3.54 4.21 -23.49
C VAL A 272 3.14 2.75 -23.42
N GLU A 273 2.52 2.27 -24.48
CA GLU A 273 2.25 0.86 -24.71
C GLU A 273 3.58 0.11 -24.63
N ARG A 274 3.84 -0.48 -23.46
CA ARG A 274 5.05 -1.24 -23.20
C ARG A 274 4.91 -2.53 -24.01
N VAL A 275 5.64 -2.62 -25.12
CA VAL A 275 5.67 -3.84 -25.92
C VAL A 275 6.45 -4.88 -25.13
N GLU A 276 5.74 -5.66 -24.32
CA GLU A 276 6.27 -6.83 -23.63
C GLU A 276 6.43 -7.95 -24.66
N THR A 277 7.65 -8.39 -24.90
CA THR A 277 7.90 -9.58 -25.70
C THR A 277 7.99 -10.75 -24.74
N GLU A 278 7.03 -11.67 -24.79
CA GLU A 278 7.06 -12.88 -23.97
C GLU A 278 7.89 -13.97 -24.64
N ARG A 279 8.79 -14.60 -23.89
CA ARG A 279 9.50 -15.81 -24.32
C ARG A 279 9.08 -16.98 -23.44
N GLN A 280 8.57 -18.03 -24.08
CA GLN A 280 8.18 -19.26 -23.39
C GLN A 280 9.24 -20.35 -23.56
N ILE A 281 9.63 -20.98 -22.46
CA ILE A 281 10.56 -22.09 -22.40
C ILE A 281 9.82 -23.26 -21.75
N LYS A 282 9.84 -24.41 -22.41
CA LYS A 282 9.21 -25.64 -21.92
C LYS A 282 10.31 -26.62 -21.53
N LEU A 283 10.36 -26.98 -20.24
CA LEU A 283 11.34 -27.93 -19.71
C LEU A 283 10.64 -29.18 -19.16
N PRO A 284 11.28 -30.36 -19.17
CA PRO A 284 10.75 -31.54 -18.51
C PRO A 284 10.49 -31.27 -17.02
N LYS A 285 9.42 -31.85 -16.46
CA LYS A 285 9.02 -31.65 -15.06
C LYS A 285 10.17 -31.92 -14.08
N ASP A 286 10.92 -32.99 -14.31
CA ASP A 286 11.99 -33.43 -13.42
C ASP A 286 13.26 -32.54 -13.48
N SER A 287 13.32 -31.61 -14.44
CA SER A 287 14.47 -30.72 -14.64
C SER A 287 14.36 -29.41 -13.88
N VAL A 288 13.17 -29.06 -13.37
CA VAL A 288 12.94 -27.83 -12.59
C VAL A 288 12.16 -28.23 -11.34
N PRO A 289 12.83 -28.49 -10.21
CA PRO A 289 12.15 -28.80 -8.95
C PRO A 289 11.44 -27.58 -8.39
N TRP A 290 10.58 -27.79 -7.38
CA TRP A 290 10.04 -26.70 -6.58
C TRP A 290 11.15 -26.07 -5.74
N MET A 291 11.68 -24.94 -6.23
CA MET A 291 12.89 -24.29 -5.70
C MET A 291 12.61 -23.42 -4.48
N SER A 292 13.59 -23.33 -3.58
CA SER A 292 13.61 -22.31 -2.52
C SER A 292 13.72 -20.90 -3.12
N PRO A 293 13.41 -19.83 -2.35
CA PRO A 293 13.44 -18.47 -2.90
C PRO A 293 14.83 -18.10 -3.45
N THR A 294 15.91 -18.43 -2.73
CA THR A 294 17.27 -18.13 -3.20
C THR A 294 17.68 -19.00 -4.39
N GLU A 295 17.20 -20.25 -4.49
CA GLU A 295 17.39 -21.10 -5.67
C GLU A 295 16.65 -20.57 -6.89
N ALA A 296 15.37 -20.19 -6.73
CA ALA A 296 14.55 -19.64 -7.80
C ALA A 296 15.13 -18.31 -8.31
N HIS A 297 15.59 -17.45 -7.40
CA HIS A 297 16.26 -16.19 -7.74
C HIS A 297 17.51 -16.42 -8.61
N ARG A 298 18.38 -17.35 -8.20
CA ARG A 298 19.58 -17.72 -8.98
C ARG A 298 19.21 -18.30 -10.34
N PHE A 299 18.26 -19.24 -10.38
CA PHE A 299 17.81 -19.90 -11.60
C PHE A 299 17.29 -18.90 -12.64
N ILE A 300 16.43 -17.97 -12.21
CA ILE A 300 15.83 -16.96 -13.10
C ILE A 300 16.88 -15.97 -13.59
N ASN A 301 17.81 -15.53 -12.73
CA ASN A 301 18.90 -14.66 -13.12
C ASN A 301 19.87 -15.31 -14.13
N ASP A 302 20.15 -16.60 -13.98
CA ASP A 302 20.94 -17.35 -14.95
C ASP A 302 20.21 -17.51 -16.30
N LEU A 303 18.89 -17.72 -16.28
CA LEU A 303 18.09 -17.73 -17.50
C LEU A 303 18.14 -16.38 -18.21
N LYS A 304 17.96 -15.26 -17.48
CA LYS A 304 18.06 -13.91 -18.05
C LYS A 304 19.40 -13.69 -18.74
N ARG A 305 20.51 -14.00 -18.06
CA ARG A 305 21.87 -13.89 -18.63
C ARG A 305 22.05 -14.72 -19.89
N ARG A 306 21.56 -15.97 -19.90
CA ARG A 306 21.68 -16.87 -21.07
C ARG A 306 20.89 -16.40 -22.27
N TYR A 307 19.77 -15.71 -22.04
CA TYR A 307 18.86 -15.27 -23.10
C TYR A 307 19.01 -13.78 -23.46
N GLY A 308 19.98 -13.09 -22.87
CA GLY A 308 20.29 -11.69 -23.17
C GLY A 308 19.25 -10.71 -22.66
N LEU A 309 18.73 -10.97 -21.46
CA LEU A 309 17.75 -10.16 -20.73
C LEU A 309 18.37 -9.50 -19.49
#